data_AF-A0AAP2AP08-F1
#
_entry.id   AF-A0AAP2AP08-F1
#
_cell.length_a   1.000
_cell.length_b   1.000
_cell.length_c   1.000
_cell.angle_alpha   90.00
_cell.angle_beta   90.00
_cell.angle_gamma   90.00
#
_symmetry.space_group_name_H-M   'P 1'
#
loop_
_entity.id
_entity.type
_entity.pdbx_description
1 polymer ?
#
loop_
_entity_poly.entity_id
_entity_poly.type
_entity_poly.pdbx_seq_one_letter_code
_entity_poly.pdbx_strand_id
1 'polypeptide(L)'
;MDGQTYSIDLRDENAKELRDVLAGYIRRARRVGGHKRWATELVPESGVPVVRRWAHEKGYPLPRKSRLPRTVLEHYAVAHSD
;
A
#
# COMPACT_ATOMS: atom_id res chain seq x y z
N MET A 1 8.87 -23.83 23.74
CA MET A 1 8.56 -22.39 23.62
C MET A 1 9.49 -21.63 24.57
N ASP A 2 10.77 -21.96 24.51
CA ASP A 2 11.80 -21.66 25.51
C ASP A 2 13.10 -21.36 24.73
N GLY A 3 13.04 -20.34 23.86
CA GLY A 3 14.11 -20.05 22.89
C GLY A 3 14.14 -20.97 21.66
N GLN A 4 13.19 -21.91 21.53
CA GLN A 4 13.09 -22.79 20.36
C GLN A 4 12.19 -22.20 19.27
N THR A 5 12.63 -22.37 18.03
CA THR A 5 11.89 -21.97 16.82
C THR A 5 11.06 -23.13 16.31
N TYR A 6 9.78 -22.88 16.04
CA TYR A 6 8.88 -23.86 15.44
C TYR A 6 8.35 -23.31 14.13
N SER A 7 8.22 -24.18 13.13
CA SER A 7 7.52 -23.87 11.89
C SER A 7 6.24 -24.69 11.81
N ILE A 8 5.19 -24.08 11.29
CA ILE A 8 3.97 -24.77 10.90
C ILE A 8 3.73 -24.50 9.42
N ASP A 9 3.40 -25.55 8.70
CA ASP A 9 3.02 -25.46 7.31
C ASP A 9 1.52 -25.13 7.21
N LEU A 10 1.20 -24.00 6.60
CA LEU A 10 -0.15 -23.47 6.52
C LEU A 10 -0.84 -23.84 5.19
N ARG A 11 -0.68 -25.09 4.77
CA ARG A 11 -1.52 -25.65 3.69
C ARG A 11 -2.90 -26.01 4.21
N ASP A 12 -3.89 -25.87 3.33
CA ASP A 12 -5.26 -26.36 3.42
C ASP A 12 -5.86 -26.40 4.85
N GLU A 13 -5.87 -27.58 5.47
CA GLU A 13 -6.49 -27.82 6.77
C GLU A 13 -5.78 -27.09 7.92
N ASN A 14 -4.45 -27.05 7.94
CA ASN A 14 -3.69 -26.41 9.02
C ASN A 14 -3.95 -24.90 9.06
N ALA A 15 -4.08 -24.28 7.88
CA ALA A 15 -4.44 -22.88 7.80
C ALA A 15 -5.87 -22.61 8.30
N LYS A 16 -6.79 -23.56 8.04
CA LYS A 16 -8.17 -23.46 8.52
C LYS A 16 -8.24 -23.60 10.04
N GLU A 17 -7.59 -24.63 10.58
CA GLU A 17 -7.55 -24.88 12.01
C GLU A 17 -6.93 -23.70 12.78
N LEU A 18 -5.80 -23.16 12.29
CA LEU A 18 -5.18 -21.99 12.91
C LEU A 18 -6.12 -20.77 12.90
N ARG A 19 -6.87 -20.56 11.81
CA ARG A 19 -7.87 -19.47 11.73
C ARG A 19 -9.02 -19.69 12.71
N ASP A 20 -9.50 -20.92 12.83
CA ASP A 20 -10.61 -21.26 13.74
C ASP A 20 -10.21 -21.06 15.21
N VAL A 21 -9.00 -21.48 15.59
CA VAL A 21 -8.44 -21.25 16.94
C VAL A 21 -8.29 -19.74 17.23
N LEU A 22 -7.78 -18.98 16.26
CA LEU A 22 -7.59 -17.53 16.44
C LEU A 22 -8.90 -16.73 16.38
N ALA A 23 -9.99 -17.28 15.85
CA ALA A 23 -11.25 -16.55 15.65
C ALA A 23 -11.82 -15.97 16.96
N GLY A 24 -11.71 -16.68 18.08
CA GLY A 24 -12.13 -16.20 19.39
C GLY A 24 -11.38 -14.95 19.85
N TYR A 25 -10.07 -14.93 19.62
CA TYR A 25 -9.20 -13.82 19.98
C TYR A 25 -9.40 -12.63 19.04
N ILE A 26 -9.48 -12.88 17.73
CA ILE A 26 -9.70 -11.83 16.71
C ILE A 26 -11.02 -11.08 16.98
N ARG A 27 -12.09 -11.79 17.36
CA ARG A 27 -13.38 -11.16 17.71
C ARG A 27 -13.30 -10.16 18.86
N ARG A 28 -12.36 -10.34 19.79
CA ARG A 28 -12.15 -9.48 20.96
C ARG A 28 -10.96 -8.53 20.79
N ALA A 29 -10.17 -8.73 19.74
CA ALA A 29 -8.99 -7.93 19.48
C ALA A 29 -9.38 -6.53 18.99
N ARG A 30 -8.66 -5.52 19.49
CA ARG A 30 -8.67 -4.20 18.86
C ARG A 30 -7.74 -4.24 17.66
N ARG A 31 -8.20 -3.72 16.52
CA ARG A 31 -7.35 -3.58 15.35
C ARG A 31 -6.25 -2.55 15.65
N VAL A 32 -5.02 -3.01 15.73
CA VAL A 32 -3.83 -2.15 15.92
C VAL A 32 -3.18 -1.99 14.56
N GLY A 33 -3.42 -0.83 13.93
CA GLY A 33 -2.96 -0.59 12.57
C GLY A 33 -3.82 -1.26 11.50
N GLY A 34 -4.07 -0.49 10.46
CA GLY A 34 -4.54 -0.92 9.16
C GLY A 34 -4.02 0.15 8.24
N HIS A 35 -3.22 -0.22 7.24
CA HIS A 35 -2.81 0.74 6.24
C HIS A 35 -4.11 1.34 5.71
N LYS A 36 -4.36 2.62 6.01
CA LYS A 36 -5.37 3.39 5.31
C LYS A 36 -4.91 3.23 3.87
N ARG A 37 -5.57 2.36 3.09
CA ARG A 37 -5.43 2.41 1.64
C ARG A 37 -6.03 3.76 1.32
N TRP A 38 -5.21 4.81 1.41
CA TRP A 38 -5.53 6.08 0.79
C TRP A 38 -5.90 5.68 -0.62
N ALA A 39 -7.15 5.92 -1.00
CA ALA A 39 -7.54 5.82 -2.39
C ALA A 39 -6.42 6.54 -3.14
N THR A 40 -5.65 5.79 -3.93
CA THR A 40 -4.73 6.43 -4.86
C THR A 40 -5.68 7.13 -5.78
N GLU A 41 -5.71 8.45 -5.68
CA GLU A 41 -6.43 9.29 -6.61
C GLU A 41 -5.85 8.94 -7.98
N LEU A 42 -6.66 8.19 -8.75
CA LEU A 42 -6.30 7.77 -10.08
C LEU A 42 -6.31 9.04 -10.91
N VAL A 43 -5.15 9.62 -11.15
CA VAL A 43 -5.01 10.65 -12.17
C VAL A 43 -5.55 10.03 -13.46
N PRO A 44 -6.48 10.70 -14.18
CA PRO A 44 -6.93 10.26 -15.48
C PRO A 44 -5.71 9.92 -16.35
N GLU A 45 -5.76 8.83 -17.10
CA GLU A 45 -4.61 8.35 -17.89
C GLU A 45 -4.04 9.43 -18.84
N SER A 46 -4.91 10.37 -19.27
CA SER A 46 -4.56 11.55 -20.07
C SER A 46 -3.71 12.61 -19.34
N GLY A 47 -3.77 12.70 -18.00
CA GLY A 47 -3.01 13.67 -17.21
C GLY A 47 -1.59 13.21 -16.85
N VAL A 48 -1.34 11.90 -16.89
CA VAL A 48 -0.04 11.31 -16.52
C VAL A 48 1.15 11.87 -17.34
N PRO A 49 1.06 12.06 -18.67
CA PRO A 49 2.16 12.64 -19.44
C PRO A 49 2.48 14.09 -19.06
N VAL A 50 1.48 14.89 -18.68
CA VAL A 50 1.64 16.29 -18.29
C VAL A 50 2.38 16.37 -16.96
N VAL A 51 1.91 15.63 -15.95
CA VAL A 51 2.55 15.58 -14.63
C VAL A 51 3.98 15.05 -14.74
N ARG A 52 4.23 14.06 -15.61
CA ARG A 52 5.56 13.49 -15.82
C ARG A 52 6.54 14.47 -16.45
N ARG A 53 6.09 15.30 -17.38
CA ARG A 53 6.91 16.36 -17.99
C ARG A 53 7.29 17.42 -16.96
N TRP A 54 6.30 17.92 -16.23
CA TRP A 54 6.52 18.86 -15.13
C TRP A 54 7.48 18.29 -14.08
N ALA A 55 7.31 17.02 -13.72
CA ALA A 55 8.15 16.36 -12.74
C ALA A 55 9.60 16.19 -13.21
N HIS A 56 9.82 15.91 -14.50
CA HIS A 56 11.15 15.86 -15.11
C HIS A 56 11.82 17.25 -15.11
N GLU A 57 11.09 18.30 -15.48
CA GLU A 57 11.59 19.69 -15.45
C GLU A 57 11.98 20.15 -14.04
N LYS A 58 11.25 19.67 -13.02
CA LYS A 58 11.57 19.92 -11.60
C LYS A 58 12.61 18.96 -11.01
N GLY A 59 13.10 17.98 -11.78
CA GLY A 59 14.14 17.05 -11.36
C GLY A 59 13.69 15.92 -10.43
N TYR A 60 12.40 15.59 -10.40
CA TYR A 60 11.92 14.46 -9.58
C TYR A 60 12.35 13.10 -10.15
N PRO A 61 12.79 12.15 -9.30
CA PRO A 61 13.11 10.81 -9.73
C PRO A 61 11.83 10.04 -10.08
N LEU A 62 11.64 9.75 -11.37
CA LEU A 62 10.49 9.04 -11.88
C LEU A 62 10.84 7.59 -12.20
N PRO A 63 10.05 6.60 -11.75
CA PRO A 63 10.25 5.21 -12.16
C PRO A 63 9.96 5.03 -13.65
N ARG A 64 10.60 4.04 -14.29
CA ARG A 64 10.35 3.65 -15.69
C ARG A 64 8.91 3.15 -15.95
N LYS A 65 8.14 2.87 -14.91
CA LYS A 65 6.78 2.31 -14.98
C LYS A 65 5.72 3.41 -15.03
N SER A 66 4.55 3.12 -15.59
CA SER A 66 3.44 4.07 -15.81
C SER A 66 2.85 4.75 -14.55
N ARG A 67 3.27 4.35 -13.34
CA ARG A 67 2.74 4.88 -12.08
C ARG A 67 3.62 6.01 -11.57
N LEU A 68 3.02 7.19 -11.39
CA LEU A 68 3.67 8.33 -10.77
C LEU A 68 3.70 8.17 -9.23
N PRO A 69 4.83 8.48 -8.57
CA PRO A 69 4.87 8.53 -7.11
C PRO A 69 3.87 9.53 -6.55
N ARG A 70 3.24 9.20 -5.43
CA ARG A 70 2.24 10.07 -4.76
C ARG A 70 2.78 11.48 -4.47
N THR A 71 4.03 11.57 -4.02
CA THR A 71 4.70 12.85 -3.76
C THR A 71 4.74 13.76 -4.98
N VAL A 72 4.92 13.19 -6.18
CA VAL A 72 4.91 13.96 -7.44
C VAL A 72 3.51 14.48 -7.76
N LEU A 73 2.48 13.67 -7.51
CA LEU A 73 1.08 14.06 -7.71
C LEU A 73 0.67 15.18 -6.75
N GLU A 74 1.03 15.07 -5.47
CA GLU A 74 0.72 16.08 -4.45
C GLU A 74 1.40 17.41 -4.76
N HIS A 75 2.69 17.40 -5.14
CA HIS A 75 3.38 18.64 -5.50
C HIS A 75 2.85 19.24 -6.81
N TYR A 76 2.45 18.40 -7.77
CA TYR A 76 1.80 18.89 -8.99
C TYR A 76 0.45 19.54 -8.67
N ALA A 77 -0.37 18.92 -7.83
CA ALA A 77 -1.66 19.46 -7.40
C ALA A 77 -1.51 20.80 -6.67
N VAL A 78 -0.53 20.94 -5.76
CA VAL A 78 -0.23 22.22 -5.08
C VAL A 78 0.26 23.28 -6.07
N ALA A 79 1.04 22.91 -7.09
CA ALA A 79 1.55 23.86 -8.08
C ALA A 79 0.48 24.31 -9.10
N HIS A 80 -0.64 23.61 -9.20
CA HIS A 80 -1.72 23.87 -10.16
C HIS A 80 -3.09 24.00 -9.47
N SER A 81 -3.10 24.22 -8.16
CA SER A 81 -4.30 24.59 -7.40
C SER A 81 -4.43 26.11 -7.39
N ASP A 82 -4.98 26.64 -8.48
CA ASP A 82 -5.48 28.01 -8.61
C ASP A 82 -7.00 27.94 -8.81
#